data_AF-A0A945XQN5-F1
#
_entry.id   AF-A0A945XQN5-F1
#
_cell.length_a   1.000
_cell.length_b   1.000
_cell.length_c   1.000
_cell.angle_alpha   90.00
_cell.angle_beta   90.00
_cell.angle_gamma   90.00
#
_symmetry.space_group_name_H-M   'P 1'
#
loop_
_entity.id
_entity.type
_entity.pdbx_description
1 polymer ?
#
loop_
_entity_poly.entity_id
_entity_poly.type
_entity_poly.pdbx_seq_one_letter_code
_entity_poly.pdbx_strand_id
1 'polypeptide(L)'
;MKRQRVGQHVLLALTLVGCSNFPALLQDSEDYLQQLISENKYHKALQKIEQLSENDPLYPQRSALRKTINRQASQYEDRETEAITTLINNTEWPKAIARANQARKNLPESEAITAIQSELLRTRDQYIKQQQLQLAIEVAQHLPLELRLLQSLVKASDQDSKVPLAAVQSRLVASHATLMAAASQEIDRQNWRTANYYLQLALLIKDDTKLQDSLALTQKRIKSELKIQESGNRSQREKLRISTVESLRDAIERGQLLEAQAILPQLIPWKDEPEEARLQNMLMRAVNVKVTQLSEQGQRMYTDGQLNSAIELWQQALALDPGNSSISDKLHRAELFKANYDKLRRP
;
A
#
# COMPACT_ATOMS: atom_id res chain seq x y z
N MET A 1 110.85 -60.87 -18.36
CA MET A 1 110.32 -59.57 -17.90
C MET A 1 108.88 -59.42 -18.37
N LYS A 2 107.95 -59.20 -17.43
CA LYS A 2 106.51 -58.99 -17.63
C LYS A 2 106.23 -57.60 -18.23
N ARG A 3 105.20 -57.49 -19.08
CA ARG A 3 104.05 -56.54 -19.03
C ARG A 3 103.34 -56.55 -20.40
N GLN A 4 102.19 -57.22 -20.54
CA GLN A 4 100.81 -56.71 -20.34
C GLN A 4 100.49 -55.51 -21.25
N ARG A 5 99.84 -55.76 -22.39
CA ARG A 5 98.39 -55.88 -22.66
C ARG A 5 97.75 -54.52 -23.03
N VAL A 6 97.37 -54.50 -24.30
CA VAL A 6 96.44 -53.62 -25.04
C VAL A 6 95.23 -53.19 -24.20
N GLY A 7 94.92 -51.90 -24.22
CA GLY A 7 93.66 -51.32 -23.74
C GLY A 7 93.13 -50.30 -24.76
N GLN A 8 92.07 -50.68 -25.45
CA GLN A 8 91.25 -49.82 -26.31
C GLN A 8 90.47 -48.84 -25.41
N HIS A 9 90.60 -47.55 -25.64
CA HIS A 9 89.70 -46.54 -25.08
C HIS A 9 88.60 -46.22 -26.10
N VAL A 10 87.45 -46.88 -25.94
CA VAL A 10 86.18 -46.49 -26.56
C VAL A 10 85.60 -45.36 -25.72
N LEU A 11 85.57 -44.15 -26.28
CA LEU A 11 84.97 -42.97 -25.66
C LEU A 11 83.44 -43.07 -25.84
N LEU A 12 82.75 -43.56 -24.81
CA LEU A 12 81.30 -43.68 -24.76
C LEU A 12 80.71 -42.34 -24.29
N ALA A 13 80.24 -41.52 -25.22
CA ALA A 13 79.51 -40.29 -24.91
C ALA A 13 78.08 -40.64 -24.45
N LEU A 14 77.88 -40.73 -23.14
CA LEU A 14 76.57 -40.75 -22.49
C LEU A 14 75.94 -39.35 -22.59
N THR A 15 75.05 -39.16 -23.56
CA THR A 15 74.10 -38.05 -23.58
C THR A 15 73.03 -38.31 -22.53
N LEU A 16 73.15 -37.64 -21.39
CA LEU A 16 72.06 -37.44 -20.43
C LEU A 16 70.97 -36.60 -21.12
N VAL A 17 69.98 -37.27 -21.73
CA VAL A 17 68.68 -36.65 -22.06
C VAL A 17 67.92 -36.50 -20.75
N GLY A 18 68.29 -35.48 -19.98
CA GLY A 18 67.53 -35.01 -18.84
C GLY A 18 66.38 -34.13 -19.32
N CYS A 19 65.18 -34.43 -18.81
CA CYS A 19 64.00 -33.55 -18.73
C CYS A 19 63.32 -33.14 -20.05
N SER A 20 62.65 -34.08 -20.73
CA SER A 20 61.56 -33.76 -21.68
C SER A 20 60.15 -34.06 -21.14
N ASN A 21 59.99 -34.47 -19.87
CA ASN A 21 58.69 -34.74 -19.25
C ASN A 21 58.03 -33.53 -18.56
N PHE A 22 58.62 -32.34 -18.67
CA PHE A 22 58.07 -31.09 -18.10
C PHE A 22 56.76 -30.62 -18.76
N PRO A 23 56.54 -30.78 -20.08
CA PRO A 23 55.28 -30.36 -20.73
C PRO A 23 54.06 -31.17 -20.29
N ALA A 24 54.22 -32.48 -20.07
CA ALA A 24 53.11 -33.38 -19.72
C ALA A 24 52.51 -33.06 -18.34
N LEU A 25 53.35 -32.75 -17.35
CA LEU A 25 52.90 -32.37 -16.00
C LEU A 25 52.18 -31.00 -15.99
N LEU A 26 52.58 -30.10 -16.89
CA LEU A 26 51.93 -28.80 -17.07
C LEU A 26 50.58 -28.93 -17.78
N GLN A 27 50.51 -29.77 -18.80
CA GLN A 27 49.30 -30.02 -19.57
C GLN A 27 48.20 -30.69 -18.72
N ASP A 28 48.55 -31.68 -17.90
CA ASP A 28 47.63 -32.28 -16.92
C ASP A 28 47.07 -31.24 -15.92
N SER A 29 47.88 -30.22 -15.57
CA SER A 29 47.47 -29.17 -14.64
C SER A 29 46.54 -28.12 -15.29
N GLU A 30 46.71 -27.85 -16.58
CA GLU A 30 45.84 -26.94 -17.35
C GLU A 30 44.52 -27.59 -17.73
N ASP A 31 44.53 -28.86 -18.16
CA ASP A 31 43.31 -29.62 -18.48
C ASP A 31 42.40 -29.75 -17.25
N TYR A 32 42.98 -30.00 -16.08
CA TYR A 32 42.26 -30.04 -14.82
C TYR A 32 41.67 -28.66 -14.42
N LEU A 33 42.39 -27.56 -14.68
CA LEU A 33 41.87 -26.21 -14.45
C LEU A 33 40.71 -25.87 -15.40
N GLN A 34 40.82 -26.24 -16.67
CA GLN A 34 39.73 -26.10 -17.63
C GLN A 34 38.51 -26.93 -17.23
N GLN A 35 38.72 -28.14 -16.71
CA GLN A 35 37.63 -28.95 -16.16
C GLN A 35 36.94 -28.22 -14.99
N LEU A 36 37.69 -27.70 -14.02
CA LEU A 36 37.12 -26.95 -12.89
C LEU A 36 36.32 -25.73 -13.35
N ILE A 37 36.81 -25.00 -14.36
CA ILE A 37 36.10 -23.86 -14.96
C ILE A 37 34.81 -24.32 -15.64
N SER A 38 34.86 -25.39 -16.43
CA SER A 38 33.68 -25.94 -17.13
C SER A 38 32.59 -26.42 -16.16
N GLU A 39 33.00 -26.89 -14.97
CA GLU A 39 32.11 -27.31 -13.89
C GLU A 39 31.67 -26.14 -12.98
N ASN A 40 32.01 -24.89 -13.33
CA ASN A 40 31.77 -23.68 -12.54
C ASN A 40 32.40 -23.69 -11.13
N LYS A 41 33.45 -24.49 -10.90
CA LYS A 41 34.16 -24.60 -9.63
C LYS A 41 35.25 -23.51 -9.53
N TYR A 42 34.85 -22.24 -9.72
CA TYR A 42 35.75 -21.09 -9.81
C TYR A 42 36.60 -20.92 -8.55
N HIS A 43 36.01 -21.11 -7.36
CA HIS A 43 36.73 -21.12 -6.09
C HIS A 43 37.94 -22.08 -6.10
N LYS A 44 37.71 -23.33 -6.53
CA LYS A 44 38.76 -24.35 -6.58
C LYS A 44 39.81 -24.03 -7.65
N ALA A 45 39.39 -23.46 -8.77
CA ALA A 45 40.30 -23.02 -9.83
C ALA A 45 41.22 -21.88 -9.34
N LEU A 46 40.68 -20.91 -8.59
CA LEU A 46 41.43 -19.79 -8.02
C LEU A 46 42.39 -20.24 -6.91
N GLN A 47 41.96 -21.10 -5.99
CA GLN A 47 42.85 -21.68 -4.97
C GLN A 47 44.05 -22.41 -5.58
N LYS A 48 43.85 -23.12 -6.69
CA LYS A 48 44.93 -23.84 -7.37
C LYS A 48 45.96 -22.90 -8.01
N ILE A 49 45.59 -21.65 -8.32
CA ILE A 49 46.47 -20.62 -8.86
C ILE A 49 47.18 -19.81 -7.76
N GLU A 50 46.61 -19.71 -6.56
CA GLU A 50 47.18 -18.96 -5.42
C GLU A 50 48.40 -19.61 -4.76
N GLN A 51 48.67 -20.88 -5.03
CA GLN A 51 49.75 -21.64 -4.39
C GLN A 51 51.16 -21.35 -4.96
N LEU A 52 51.39 -20.30 -5.75
CA LEU A 52 52.65 -20.08 -6.50
C LEU A 52 53.23 -18.67 -6.32
N SER A 53 54.57 -18.61 -6.19
CA SER A 53 55.36 -17.39 -5.92
C SER A 53 55.56 -16.53 -7.18
N GLU A 54 55.70 -15.20 -7.02
CA GLU A 54 55.98 -14.25 -8.11
C GLU A 54 57.29 -14.55 -8.87
N ASN A 55 58.20 -15.34 -8.28
CA ASN A 55 59.46 -15.75 -8.89
C ASN A 55 59.34 -16.99 -9.81
N ASP A 56 58.13 -17.52 -10.01
CA ASP A 56 57.87 -18.65 -10.91
C ASP A 56 57.98 -18.20 -12.39
N PRO A 57 58.78 -18.86 -13.24
CA PRO A 57 58.85 -18.59 -14.68
C PRO A 57 57.50 -18.57 -15.41
N LEU A 58 56.47 -19.23 -14.86
CA LEU A 58 55.12 -19.31 -15.42
C LEU A 58 54.16 -18.21 -14.90
N TYR A 59 54.65 -17.28 -14.07
CA TYR A 59 53.84 -16.24 -13.46
C TYR A 59 53.01 -15.40 -14.46
N PRO A 60 53.54 -14.92 -15.61
CA PRO A 60 52.75 -14.14 -16.56
C PRO A 60 51.55 -14.90 -17.17
N GLN A 61 51.75 -16.18 -17.50
CA GLN A 61 50.71 -17.05 -18.08
C GLN A 61 49.62 -17.33 -17.05
N ARG A 62 50.01 -17.64 -15.81
CA ARG A 62 49.07 -17.88 -14.71
C ARG A 62 48.31 -16.62 -14.27
N SER A 63 48.94 -15.44 -14.36
CA SER A 63 48.28 -14.15 -14.14
C SER A 63 47.19 -13.86 -15.19
N ALA A 64 47.47 -14.13 -16.47
CA ALA A 64 46.47 -14.04 -17.53
C ALA A 64 45.31 -15.04 -17.34
N LEU A 65 45.61 -16.27 -16.90
CA LEU A 65 44.61 -17.27 -16.58
C LEU A 65 43.74 -16.85 -15.39
N ARG A 66 44.33 -16.31 -14.31
CA ARG A 66 43.59 -15.74 -13.16
C ARG A 66 42.60 -14.66 -13.61
N LYS A 67 43.01 -13.73 -14.48
CA LYS A 67 42.12 -12.70 -15.02
C LYS A 67 40.95 -13.29 -15.80
N THR A 68 41.20 -14.36 -16.55
CA THR A 68 40.15 -15.07 -17.31
C THR A 68 39.15 -15.75 -16.38
N ILE A 69 39.64 -16.46 -15.36
CA ILE A 69 38.81 -17.13 -14.35
C ILE A 69 37.98 -16.10 -13.58
N ASN A 70 38.57 -14.97 -13.17
CA ASN A 70 37.83 -13.91 -12.49
C ASN A 70 36.71 -13.33 -13.37
N ARG A 71 36.96 -13.14 -14.68
CA ARG A 71 35.92 -12.68 -15.61
C ARG A 71 34.78 -13.69 -15.72
N GLN A 72 35.09 -14.98 -15.85
CA GLN A 72 34.08 -16.04 -15.93
C GLN A 72 33.32 -16.19 -14.60
N ALA A 73 33.99 -16.05 -13.47
CA ALA A 73 33.38 -16.06 -12.14
C ALA A 73 32.41 -14.89 -11.98
N SER A 74 32.77 -13.68 -12.45
CA SER A 74 31.87 -12.52 -12.46
C SER A 74 30.66 -12.74 -13.39
N GLN A 75 30.85 -13.26 -14.60
CA GLN A 75 29.73 -13.60 -15.49
C GLN A 75 28.83 -14.71 -14.93
N TYR A 76 29.40 -15.65 -14.17
CA TYR A 76 28.63 -16.66 -13.46
C TYR A 76 27.84 -16.03 -12.31
N GLU A 77 28.46 -15.16 -11.52
CA GLU A 77 27.80 -14.39 -10.45
C GLU A 77 26.60 -13.61 -10.98
N ASP A 78 26.75 -12.85 -12.07
CA ASP A 78 25.65 -12.07 -12.67
C ASP A 78 24.48 -12.98 -13.09
N ARG A 79 24.78 -14.08 -13.80
CA ARG A 79 23.77 -15.04 -14.25
C ARG A 79 23.05 -15.73 -13.09
N GLU A 80 23.79 -16.10 -12.04
CA GLU A 80 23.19 -16.77 -10.88
C GLU A 80 22.35 -15.81 -10.05
N THR A 81 22.81 -14.57 -9.83
CA THR A 81 22.03 -13.55 -9.11
C THR A 81 20.74 -13.20 -9.85
N GLU A 82 20.77 -13.04 -11.17
CA GLU A 82 19.58 -12.81 -12.00
C GLU A 82 18.60 -13.99 -11.95
N ALA A 83 19.10 -15.22 -12.11
CA ALA A 83 18.27 -16.42 -12.07
C ALA A 83 17.63 -16.63 -10.69
N ILE A 84 18.38 -16.42 -9.60
CA ILE A 84 17.85 -16.50 -8.23
C ILE A 84 16.79 -15.42 -8.00
N THR A 85 17.04 -14.18 -8.45
CA THR A 85 16.07 -13.07 -8.34
C THR A 85 14.77 -13.40 -9.07
N THR A 86 14.85 -13.98 -10.27
CA THR A 86 13.68 -14.42 -11.02
C THR A 86 12.87 -15.47 -10.25
N LEU A 87 13.54 -16.45 -9.64
CA LEU A 87 12.89 -17.48 -8.83
C LEU A 87 12.26 -16.89 -7.55
N ILE A 88 12.89 -15.89 -6.92
CA ILE A 88 12.31 -15.14 -5.78
C ILE A 88 11.02 -14.46 -6.22
N ASN A 89 11.04 -13.72 -7.33
CA ASN A 89 9.88 -12.98 -7.84
C ASN A 89 8.72 -13.90 -8.23
N ASN A 90 9.04 -15.10 -8.72
CA ASN A 90 8.04 -16.13 -9.04
C ASN A 90 7.60 -16.95 -7.81
N THR A 91 8.11 -16.65 -6.61
CA THR A 91 7.83 -17.38 -5.35
C THR A 91 8.24 -18.87 -5.39
N GLU A 92 9.19 -19.23 -6.26
CA GLU A 92 9.70 -20.59 -6.42
C GLU A 92 10.78 -20.92 -5.36
N TRP A 93 10.42 -20.76 -4.08
CA TRP A 93 11.36 -20.78 -2.95
C TRP A 93 12.31 -22.00 -2.91
N PRO A 94 11.84 -23.25 -3.08
CA PRO A 94 12.73 -24.41 -3.03
C PRO A 94 13.78 -24.39 -4.14
N LYS A 95 13.40 -23.97 -5.35
CA LYS A 95 14.33 -23.84 -6.49
C LYS A 95 15.33 -22.71 -6.26
N ALA A 96 14.86 -21.56 -5.78
CA ALA A 96 15.72 -20.43 -5.45
C ALA A 96 16.78 -20.80 -4.39
N ILE A 97 16.37 -21.53 -3.34
CA ILE A 97 17.27 -21.99 -2.26
C ILE A 97 18.29 -22.99 -2.79
N ALA A 98 17.86 -23.99 -3.58
CA ALA A 98 18.75 -24.97 -4.16
C ALA A 98 19.81 -24.29 -5.05
N ARG A 99 19.37 -23.36 -5.90
CA ARG A 99 20.24 -22.61 -6.81
C ARG A 99 21.22 -21.69 -6.06
N ALA A 100 20.75 -20.94 -5.06
CA ALA A 100 21.60 -20.11 -4.22
C ALA A 100 22.65 -20.91 -3.45
N ASN A 101 22.28 -22.08 -2.91
CA ASN A 101 23.23 -22.97 -2.23
C ASN A 101 24.30 -23.51 -3.18
N GLN A 102 23.92 -23.87 -4.41
CA GLN A 102 24.87 -24.29 -5.44
C GLN A 102 25.80 -23.14 -5.85
N ALA A 103 25.25 -21.94 -6.07
CA ALA A 103 26.02 -20.74 -6.39
C ALA A 103 27.08 -20.45 -5.31
N ARG A 104 26.68 -20.45 -4.03
CA ARG A 104 27.60 -20.26 -2.90
C ARG A 104 28.65 -21.35 -2.77
N LYS A 105 28.35 -22.59 -3.12
CA LYS A 105 29.35 -23.68 -3.13
C LYS A 105 30.41 -23.47 -4.22
N ASN A 106 30.01 -22.90 -5.36
CA ASN A 106 30.86 -22.71 -6.53
C ASN A 106 31.73 -21.45 -6.43
N LEU A 107 31.21 -20.40 -5.76
CA LEU A 107 31.90 -19.14 -5.53
C LEU A 107 31.60 -18.60 -4.10
N PRO A 108 32.23 -19.16 -3.05
CA PRO A 108 31.97 -18.81 -1.65
C PRO A 108 32.38 -17.37 -1.27
N GLU A 109 33.38 -16.80 -1.94
CA GLU A 109 33.88 -15.44 -1.66
C GLU A 109 33.00 -14.33 -2.25
N SER A 110 31.99 -14.67 -3.06
CA SER A 110 31.12 -13.69 -3.68
C SER A 110 30.22 -13.01 -2.65
N GLU A 111 30.43 -11.70 -2.47
CA GLU A 111 29.55 -10.85 -1.67
C GLU A 111 28.15 -10.76 -2.30
N ALA A 112 28.04 -10.71 -3.62
CA ALA A 112 26.76 -10.62 -4.32
C ALA A 112 25.91 -11.89 -4.15
N ILE A 113 26.51 -13.09 -4.26
CA ILE A 113 25.82 -14.37 -4.00
C ILE A 113 25.39 -14.47 -2.53
N THR A 114 26.22 -14.00 -1.60
CA THR A 114 25.89 -13.97 -0.17
C THR A 114 24.73 -13.00 0.13
N ALA A 115 24.74 -11.83 -0.51
CA ALA A 115 23.70 -10.83 -0.38
C ALA A 115 22.35 -11.34 -0.92
N ILE A 116 22.32 -11.89 -2.15
CA ILE A 116 21.06 -12.42 -2.72
C ILE A 116 20.53 -13.61 -1.93
N GLN A 117 21.39 -14.43 -1.32
CA GLN A 117 20.95 -15.52 -0.45
C GLN A 117 20.30 -14.98 0.84
N SER A 118 20.89 -13.96 1.44
CA SER A 118 20.34 -13.31 2.64
C SER A 118 18.98 -12.68 2.32
N GLU A 119 18.87 -12.02 1.17
CA GLU A 119 17.64 -11.42 0.68
C GLU A 119 16.54 -12.46 0.37
N LEU A 120 16.91 -13.58 -0.27
CA LEU A 120 16.03 -14.72 -0.51
C LEU A 120 15.41 -15.22 0.80
N LEU A 121 16.24 -15.47 1.82
CA LEU A 121 15.76 -16.00 3.10
C LEU A 121 14.86 -14.98 3.80
N ARG A 122 15.27 -13.71 3.83
CA ARG A 122 14.47 -12.62 4.41
C ARG A 122 13.10 -12.50 3.74
N THR A 123 13.06 -12.48 2.41
CA THR A 123 11.82 -12.33 1.63
C THR A 123 10.92 -13.56 1.77
N ARG A 124 11.49 -14.76 1.71
CA ARG A 124 10.75 -16.00 1.97
C ARG A 124 10.14 -16.01 3.37
N ASP A 125 10.90 -15.62 4.39
CA ASP A 125 10.41 -15.63 5.77
C ASP A 125 9.30 -14.60 5.98
N GLN A 126 9.37 -13.45 5.31
CA GLN A 126 8.27 -12.48 5.26
C GLN A 126 7.02 -13.06 4.57
N TYR A 127 7.20 -13.73 3.43
CA TYR A 127 6.11 -14.40 2.72
C TYR A 127 5.45 -15.47 3.59
N ILE A 128 6.24 -16.34 4.22
CA ILE A 128 5.73 -17.38 5.14
C ILE A 128 4.93 -16.75 6.28
N LYS A 129 5.45 -15.69 6.91
CA LYS A 129 4.73 -14.98 7.98
C LYS A 129 3.38 -14.43 7.50
N GLN A 130 3.31 -13.86 6.30
CA GLN A 130 2.05 -13.39 5.72
C GLN A 130 1.07 -14.53 5.48
N GLN A 131 1.51 -15.65 4.89
CA GLN A 131 0.66 -16.81 4.64
C GLN A 131 0.17 -17.46 5.95
N GLN A 132 1.03 -17.52 6.97
CA GLN A 132 0.67 -18.00 8.30
C GLN A 132 -0.36 -17.10 8.98
N LEU A 133 -0.22 -15.78 8.84
CA LEU A 133 -1.21 -14.83 9.35
C LEU A 133 -2.55 -14.99 8.63
N GLN A 134 -2.56 -15.09 7.30
CA GLN A 134 -3.79 -15.34 6.54
C GLN A 134 -4.45 -16.65 7.00
N LEU A 135 -3.68 -17.73 7.10
CA LEU A 135 -4.19 -19.01 7.60
C LEU A 135 -4.76 -18.90 9.01
N ALA A 136 -4.12 -18.14 9.91
CA ALA A 136 -4.59 -17.94 11.28
C ALA A 136 -5.92 -17.17 11.31
N ILE A 137 -6.12 -16.20 10.41
CA ILE A 137 -7.38 -15.47 10.24
C ILE A 137 -8.50 -16.44 9.83
N GLU A 138 -8.27 -17.26 8.79
CA GLU A 138 -9.27 -18.25 8.33
C GLU A 138 -9.61 -19.26 9.43
N VAL A 139 -8.60 -19.74 10.15
CA VAL A 139 -8.79 -20.66 11.27
C VAL A 139 -9.66 -20.03 12.37
N ALA A 140 -9.39 -18.79 12.74
CA ALA A 140 -10.15 -18.08 13.77
C ALA A 140 -11.64 -17.91 13.41
N GLN A 141 -11.94 -17.70 12.12
CA GLN A 141 -13.31 -17.47 11.66
C GLN A 141 -14.14 -18.75 11.56
N HIS A 142 -13.52 -19.89 11.21
CA HIS A 142 -14.26 -21.10 10.82
C HIS A 142 -14.17 -22.26 11.82
N LEU A 143 -13.02 -22.46 12.47
CA LEU A 143 -12.78 -23.65 13.31
C LEU A 143 -13.42 -23.62 14.72
N PRO A 144 -13.81 -22.47 15.33
CA PRO A 144 -14.48 -22.50 16.64
C PRO A 144 -15.80 -23.28 16.67
N LEU A 145 -16.53 -23.34 15.55
CA LEU A 145 -17.73 -24.17 15.45
C LEU A 145 -17.38 -25.66 15.42
N GLU A 146 -16.41 -26.04 14.58
CA GLU A 146 -15.92 -27.42 14.47
C GLU A 146 -15.42 -27.94 15.82
N LEU A 147 -14.66 -27.12 16.56
CA LEU A 147 -14.21 -27.44 17.91
C LEU A 147 -15.39 -27.82 18.83
N ARG A 148 -16.46 -27.01 18.83
CA ARG A 148 -17.64 -27.24 19.68
C ARG A 148 -18.37 -28.53 19.30
N LEU A 149 -18.46 -28.85 18.01
CA LEU A 149 -19.09 -30.08 17.52
C LEU A 149 -18.25 -31.32 17.86
N LEU A 150 -16.93 -31.27 17.66
CA LEU A 150 -16.04 -32.36 18.04
C LEU A 150 -16.04 -32.60 19.55
N GLN A 151 -16.11 -31.54 20.36
CA GLN A 151 -16.28 -31.65 21.81
C GLN A 151 -17.59 -32.33 22.21
N SER A 152 -18.71 -32.06 21.52
CA SER A 152 -19.98 -32.72 21.81
C SER A 152 -19.97 -34.20 21.42
N LEU A 153 -19.34 -34.56 20.29
CA LEU A 153 -19.17 -35.95 19.87
C LEU A 153 -18.33 -36.76 20.86
N VAL A 154 -17.18 -36.22 21.28
CA VAL A 154 -16.33 -36.89 22.29
C VAL A 154 -17.08 -37.03 23.63
N LYS A 155 -17.89 -36.04 24.03
CA LYS A 155 -18.76 -36.14 25.22
C LYS A 155 -19.85 -37.21 25.06
N ALA A 156 -20.33 -37.45 23.84
CA ALA A 156 -21.25 -38.54 23.49
C ALA A 156 -20.55 -39.91 23.38
N SER A 157 -19.29 -40.02 23.83
CA SER A 157 -18.46 -41.23 23.80
C SER A 157 -17.98 -41.68 22.41
N ASP A 158 -18.06 -40.82 21.40
CA ASP A 158 -17.42 -41.07 20.10
C ASP A 158 -15.89 -40.97 20.23
N GLN A 159 -15.20 -42.10 20.16
CA GLN A 159 -13.74 -42.15 20.33
C GLN A 159 -13.01 -41.67 19.07
N ASP A 160 -13.60 -41.82 17.89
CA ASP A 160 -12.99 -41.47 16.61
C ASP A 160 -12.77 -39.96 16.49
N SER A 161 -13.64 -39.16 17.11
CA SER A 161 -13.51 -37.69 17.17
C SER A 161 -12.35 -37.17 18.05
N LYS A 162 -11.67 -38.00 18.85
CA LYS A 162 -10.59 -37.53 19.74
C LYS A 162 -9.39 -36.97 18.99
N VAL A 163 -8.97 -37.62 17.90
CA VAL A 163 -7.81 -37.19 17.11
C VAL A 163 -8.10 -35.88 16.34
N PRO A 164 -9.23 -35.76 15.61
CA PRO A 164 -9.63 -34.49 15.00
C PRO A 164 -9.75 -33.35 16.03
N LEU A 165 -10.31 -33.63 17.22
CA LEU A 165 -10.43 -32.64 18.28
C LEU A 165 -9.06 -32.08 18.69
N ALA A 166 -8.08 -32.94 18.94
CA ALA A 166 -6.73 -32.53 19.30
C ALA A 166 -6.05 -31.72 18.19
N ALA A 167 -6.24 -32.12 16.93
CA ALA A 167 -5.70 -31.41 15.77
C ALA A 167 -6.28 -29.98 15.64
N VAL A 168 -7.61 -29.84 15.76
CA VAL A 168 -8.28 -28.54 15.73
C VAL A 168 -7.84 -27.66 16.90
N GLN A 169 -7.74 -28.22 18.11
CA GLN A 169 -7.23 -27.50 19.28
C GLN A 169 -5.81 -26.96 19.06
N SER A 170 -4.90 -27.81 18.55
CA SER A 170 -3.52 -27.39 18.27
C SER A 170 -3.45 -26.26 17.24
N ARG A 171 -4.24 -26.35 16.17
CA ARG A 171 -4.32 -25.31 15.13
C ARG A 171 -4.86 -24.00 15.67
N LEU A 172 -5.88 -24.04 16.52
CA LEU A 172 -6.46 -22.86 17.16
C LEU A 172 -5.45 -22.19 18.11
N VAL A 173 -4.72 -22.96 18.91
CA VAL A 173 -3.66 -22.43 19.80
C VAL A 173 -2.55 -21.75 18.99
N ALA A 174 -2.06 -22.39 17.91
CA ALA A 174 -1.06 -21.79 17.04
C ALA A 174 -1.57 -20.51 16.38
N SER A 175 -2.81 -20.52 15.88
CA SER A 175 -3.42 -19.35 15.21
C SER A 175 -3.63 -18.19 16.17
N HIS A 176 -4.06 -18.46 17.40
CA HIS A 176 -4.16 -17.44 18.45
C HIS A 176 -2.81 -16.78 18.72
N ALA A 177 -1.74 -17.57 18.86
CA ALA A 177 -0.39 -17.02 19.05
C ALA A 177 0.07 -16.16 17.86
N THR A 178 -0.18 -16.60 16.62
CA THR A 178 0.12 -15.82 15.40
C THR A 178 -0.65 -14.49 15.37
N LEU A 179 -1.95 -14.50 15.68
CA LEU A 179 -2.79 -13.30 15.71
C LEU A 179 -2.35 -12.32 16.80
N MET A 180 -2.01 -12.83 18.00
CA MET A 180 -1.49 -11.99 19.10
C MET A 180 -0.15 -11.35 18.75
N ALA A 181 0.76 -12.09 18.11
CA ALA A 181 2.04 -11.54 17.66
C ALA A 181 1.84 -10.47 16.58
N ALA A 182 0.96 -10.71 15.61
CA ALA A 182 0.62 -9.73 14.57
C ALA A 182 -0.04 -8.47 15.18
N ALA A 183 -0.95 -8.64 16.14
CA ALA A 183 -1.54 -7.53 16.87
C ALA A 183 -0.50 -6.69 17.60
N SER A 184 0.45 -7.32 18.30
CA SER A 184 1.55 -6.62 18.99
C SER A 184 2.40 -5.82 18.01
N GLN A 185 2.76 -6.41 16.86
CA GLN A 185 3.54 -5.72 15.83
C GLN A 185 2.79 -4.50 15.27
N GLU A 186 1.48 -4.61 15.06
CA GLU A 186 0.67 -3.48 14.58
C GLU A 186 0.44 -2.42 15.67
N ILE A 187 0.42 -2.81 16.95
CA ILE A 187 0.44 -1.87 18.09
C ILE A 187 1.75 -1.07 18.11
N ASP A 188 2.90 -1.73 17.95
CA ASP A 188 4.21 -1.07 17.93
C ASP A 188 4.31 -0.07 16.76
N ARG A 189 3.65 -0.40 15.64
CA ARG A 189 3.51 0.47 14.45
C ARG A 189 2.43 1.54 14.60
N GLN A 190 1.67 1.56 15.69
CA GLN A 190 0.53 2.44 15.94
C GLN A 190 -0.62 2.27 14.92
N ASN A 191 -0.71 1.12 14.26
CA ASN A 191 -1.79 0.76 13.35
C ASN A 191 -2.97 0.20 14.15
N TRP A 192 -3.61 1.05 14.96
CA TRP A 192 -4.57 0.62 15.99
C TRP A 192 -5.77 -0.17 15.44
N ARG A 193 -6.28 0.19 14.25
CA ARG A 193 -7.42 -0.50 13.62
C ARG A 193 -7.08 -1.93 13.21
N THR A 194 -5.92 -2.12 12.58
CA THR A 194 -5.43 -3.44 12.16
C THR A 194 -5.11 -4.31 13.37
N ALA A 195 -4.46 -3.73 14.40
CA ALA A 195 -4.23 -4.41 15.66
C ALA A 195 -5.55 -4.86 16.32
N ASN A 196 -6.54 -3.97 16.41
CA ASN A 196 -7.86 -4.31 16.97
C ASN A 196 -8.56 -5.43 16.18
N TYR A 197 -8.44 -5.45 14.85
CA TYR A 197 -8.99 -6.52 14.02
C TYR A 197 -8.37 -7.89 14.38
N TYR A 198 -7.04 -7.99 14.47
CA TYR A 198 -6.38 -9.25 14.84
C TYR A 198 -6.73 -9.68 16.27
N LEU A 199 -6.83 -8.74 17.21
CA LEU A 199 -7.24 -9.04 18.59
C LEU A 199 -8.69 -9.54 18.67
N GLN A 200 -9.60 -8.99 17.87
CA GLN A 200 -10.99 -9.47 17.79
C GLN A 200 -11.07 -10.89 17.24
N LEU A 201 -10.24 -11.25 16.26
CA LEU A 201 -10.15 -12.62 15.77
C LEU A 201 -9.55 -13.56 16.82
N ALA A 202 -8.53 -13.13 17.54
CA ALA A 202 -7.96 -13.92 18.64
C ALA A 202 -9.00 -14.19 19.74
N LEU A 203 -9.88 -13.21 20.03
CA LEU A 203 -10.97 -13.34 21.00
C LEU A 203 -11.96 -14.46 20.65
N LEU A 204 -12.19 -14.72 19.36
CA LEU A 204 -13.04 -15.81 18.89
C LEU A 204 -12.49 -17.19 19.27
N ILE A 205 -11.17 -17.30 19.43
CA ILE A 205 -10.50 -18.54 19.78
C ILE A 205 -10.42 -18.70 21.29
N LYS A 206 -9.95 -17.67 21.98
CA LYS A 206 -9.71 -17.70 23.43
C LYS A 206 -9.82 -16.30 24.02
N ASP A 207 -10.52 -16.21 25.14
CA ASP A 207 -10.57 -15.01 25.97
C ASP A 207 -9.56 -15.11 27.11
N ASP A 208 -8.61 -14.19 27.17
CA ASP A 208 -7.68 -14.05 28.30
C ASP A 208 -7.35 -12.58 28.61
N THR A 209 -6.83 -12.35 29.82
CA THR A 209 -6.65 -11.00 30.37
C THR A 209 -5.70 -10.14 29.52
N LYS A 210 -4.61 -10.72 29.01
CA LYS A 210 -3.64 -9.99 28.16
C LYS A 210 -4.28 -9.51 26.86
N LEU A 211 -5.14 -10.34 26.27
CA LEU A 211 -5.90 -9.97 25.08
C LEU A 211 -6.87 -8.83 25.39
N GLN A 212 -7.63 -8.93 26.48
CA GLN A 212 -8.60 -7.89 26.90
C GLN A 212 -7.92 -6.55 27.16
N ASP A 213 -6.77 -6.54 27.82
CA ASP A 213 -5.97 -5.32 28.05
C ASP A 213 -5.53 -4.66 26.72
N SER A 214 -5.09 -5.49 25.77
CA SER A 214 -4.68 -5.04 24.43
C SER A 214 -5.86 -4.50 23.61
N LEU A 215 -7.04 -5.12 23.72
CA LEU A 215 -8.28 -4.64 23.10
C LEU A 215 -8.70 -3.29 23.70
N ALA A 216 -8.70 -3.16 25.03
CA ALA A 216 -9.06 -1.92 25.69
C ALA A 216 -8.12 -0.77 25.30
N LEU A 217 -6.82 -1.03 25.21
CA LEU A 217 -5.82 -0.07 24.74
C LEU A 217 -6.10 0.38 23.30
N THR A 218 -6.23 -0.57 22.37
CA THR A 218 -6.43 -0.28 20.94
C THR A 218 -7.74 0.46 20.69
N GLN A 219 -8.84 0.04 21.32
CA GLN A 219 -10.15 0.71 21.21
C GLN A 219 -10.12 2.13 21.77
N LYS A 220 -9.43 2.36 22.90
CA LYS A 220 -9.25 3.72 23.45
C LYS A 220 -8.50 4.62 22.48
N ARG A 221 -7.45 4.12 21.83
CA ARG A 221 -6.67 4.86 20.82
C ARG A 221 -7.52 5.19 19.59
N ILE A 222 -8.22 4.22 19.02
CA ILE A 222 -9.14 4.43 17.89
C ILE A 222 -10.18 5.50 18.22
N LYS A 223 -10.80 5.42 19.40
CA LYS A 223 -11.79 6.42 19.86
C LYS A 223 -11.18 7.81 19.98
N SER A 224 -9.94 7.92 20.47
CA SER A 224 -9.25 9.20 20.58
C SER A 224 -8.92 9.81 19.22
N GLU A 225 -8.50 9.00 18.24
CA GLU A 225 -8.21 9.45 16.87
C GLU A 225 -9.47 9.94 16.16
N LEU A 226 -10.58 9.19 16.28
CA LEU A 226 -11.87 9.60 15.74
C LEU A 226 -12.34 10.92 16.35
N LYS A 227 -12.21 11.09 17.66
CA LYS A 227 -12.56 12.34 18.35
C LYS A 227 -11.70 13.52 17.88
N ILE A 228 -10.40 13.31 17.65
CA ILE A 228 -9.50 14.33 17.11
C ILE A 228 -9.93 14.72 15.69
N GLN A 229 -10.22 13.73 14.84
CA GLN A 229 -10.67 13.94 13.46
C GLN A 229 -12.02 14.71 13.40
N GLU A 230 -12.98 14.35 14.26
CA GLU A 230 -14.25 15.05 14.41
C GLU A 230 -14.05 16.49 14.91
N SER A 231 -13.14 16.71 15.87
CA SER A 231 -12.82 18.04 16.38
C SER A 231 -12.12 18.94 15.35
N GLY A 232 -11.27 18.37 14.50
CA GLY A 232 -10.59 19.10 13.42
C GLY A 232 -11.58 19.63 12.37
N ASN A 233 -12.58 18.82 12.01
CA ASN A 233 -13.66 19.22 11.08
C ASN A 233 -14.66 20.20 11.70
N ARG A 234 -14.82 20.19 13.04
CA ARG A 234 -15.72 21.11 13.75
C ARG A 234 -15.26 22.58 13.65
N SER A 235 -13.94 22.84 13.70
CA SER A 235 -13.42 24.21 13.59
C SER A 235 -13.65 24.83 12.21
N GLN A 236 -13.54 24.03 11.14
CA GLN A 236 -13.80 24.50 9.77
C GLN A 236 -15.29 24.72 9.52
N ARG A 237 -16.14 23.79 9.99
CA ARG A 237 -17.60 23.95 9.91
C ARG A 237 -18.10 25.17 10.67
N GLU A 238 -17.53 25.45 11.84
CA GLU A 238 -17.88 26.63 12.63
C GLU A 238 -17.44 27.93 11.96
N LYS A 239 -16.22 27.98 11.39
CA LYS A 239 -15.78 29.16 10.61
C LYS A 239 -16.67 29.43 9.41
N LEU A 240 -17.05 28.37 8.68
CA LEU A 240 -17.97 28.48 7.55
C LEU A 240 -19.36 28.95 8.00
N ARG A 241 -19.87 28.43 9.11
CA ARG A 241 -21.14 28.89 9.70
C ARG A 241 -21.09 30.38 9.99
N ILE A 242 -20.07 30.82 10.75
CA ILE A 242 -19.89 32.23 11.13
C ILE A 242 -19.82 33.14 9.90
N SER A 243 -18.98 32.83 8.91
CA SER A 243 -18.86 33.67 7.71
C SER A 243 -20.16 33.72 6.88
N THR A 244 -20.91 32.61 6.85
CA THR A 244 -22.18 32.51 6.11
C THR A 244 -23.29 33.28 6.83
N VAL A 245 -23.34 33.21 8.17
CA VAL A 245 -24.24 34.00 9.03
C VAL A 245 -23.97 35.50 8.87
N GLU A 246 -22.69 35.91 8.87
CA GLU A 246 -22.28 37.30 8.65
C GLU A 246 -22.73 37.79 7.27
N SER A 247 -22.47 37.00 6.22
CA SER A 247 -22.86 37.35 4.84
C SER A 247 -24.38 37.47 4.68
N LEU A 248 -25.15 36.56 5.29
CA LEU A 248 -26.62 36.60 5.27
C LEU A 248 -27.14 37.86 5.99
N ARG A 249 -26.59 38.16 7.17
CA ARG A 249 -26.97 39.35 7.95
C ARG A 249 -26.71 40.63 7.16
N ASP A 250 -25.52 40.77 6.58
CA ASP A 250 -25.14 41.92 5.78
C ASP A 250 -26.05 42.11 4.56
N ALA A 251 -26.39 41.02 3.85
CA ALA A 251 -27.29 41.06 2.70
C ALA A 251 -28.73 41.48 3.09
N ILE A 252 -29.23 41.01 4.24
CA ILE A 252 -30.53 41.44 4.78
C ILE A 252 -30.50 42.93 5.15
N GLU A 253 -29.46 43.39 5.86
CA GLU A 253 -29.31 44.77 6.32
C GLU A 253 -29.17 45.76 5.16
N ARG A 254 -28.49 45.35 4.07
CA ARG A 254 -28.36 46.14 2.84
C ARG A 254 -29.58 46.07 1.93
N GLY A 255 -30.58 45.26 2.25
CA GLY A 255 -31.78 45.07 1.43
C GLY A 255 -31.53 44.28 0.14
N GLN A 256 -30.41 43.55 0.04
CA GLN A 256 -30.06 42.68 -1.08
C GLN A 256 -30.78 41.33 -0.95
N LEU A 257 -32.12 41.35 -1.01
CA LEU A 257 -32.94 40.23 -0.58
C LEU A 257 -32.81 38.97 -1.46
N LEU A 258 -32.53 39.13 -2.77
CA LEU A 258 -32.25 37.99 -3.66
C LEU A 258 -30.93 37.29 -3.30
N GLU A 259 -29.90 38.06 -2.96
CA GLU A 259 -28.61 37.54 -2.50
C GLU A 259 -28.77 36.82 -1.16
N ALA A 260 -29.51 37.42 -0.22
CA ALA A 260 -29.84 36.79 1.06
C ALA A 260 -30.61 35.46 0.89
N GLN A 261 -31.56 35.38 -0.04
CA GLN A 261 -32.26 34.12 -0.35
C GLN A 261 -31.33 33.05 -0.94
N ALA A 262 -30.32 33.43 -1.71
CA ALA A 262 -29.33 32.50 -2.26
C ALA A 262 -28.34 31.97 -1.21
N ILE A 263 -28.09 32.73 -0.13
CA ILE A 263 -27.19 32.32 0.96
C ILE A 263 -27.89 31.32 1.91
N LEU A 264 -29.18 31.48 2.16
CA LEU A 264 -29.94 30.70 3.16
C LEU A 264 -29.79 29.15 3.06
N PRO A 265 -29.78 28.51 1.87
CA PRO A 265 -29.60 27.06 1.77
C PRO A 265 -28.28 26.54 2.36
N GLN A 266 -27.24 27.38 2.43
CA GLN A 266 -25.95 27.02 3.01
C GLN A 266 -26.01 26.87 4.53
N LEU A 267 -27.06 27.41 5.18
CA LEU A 267 -27.27 27.34 6.63
C LEU A 267 -28.24 26.23 7.07
N ILE A 268 -28.75 25.41 6.15
CA ILE A 268 -29.65 24.28 6.46
C ILE A 268 -29.11 23.37 7.58
N PRO A 269 -27.81 23.01 7.63
CA PRO A 269 -27.28 22.17 8.71
C PRO A 269 -27.40 22.77 10.11
N TRP A 270 -27.59 24.10 10.21
CA TRP A 270 -27.68 24.87 11.46
C TRP A 270 -29.01 25.60 11.58
N LYS A 271 -30.04 25.19 10.84
CA LYS A 271 -31.34 25.88 10.80
C LYS A 271 -32.03 26.03 12.17
N ASP A 272 -31.73 25.12 13.10
CA ASP A 272 -32.34 25.08 14.44
C ASP A 272 -31.53 25.89 15.47
N GLU A 273 -30.39 26.44 15.08
CA GLU A 273 -29.60 27.35 15.93
C GLU A 273 -30.34 28.70 16.08
N PRO A 274 -30.29 29.33 17.27
CA PRO A 274 -31.12 30.52 17.55
C PRO A 274 -30.87 31.73 16.63
N GLU A 275 -29.63 31.94 16.20
CA GLU A 275 -29.26 33.09 15.36
C GLU A 275 -29.71 32.90 13.92
N GLU A 276 -29.52 31.71 13.36
CA GLU A 276 -29.92 31.31 12.02
C GLU A 276 -31.44 31.34 11.87
N ALA A 277 -32.16 30.79 12.85
CA ALA A 277 -33.62 30.86 12.90
C ALA A 277 -34.10 32.33 12.96
N ARG A 278 -33.41 33.20 13.69
CA ARG A 278 -33.72 34.63 13.74
C ARG A 278 -33.49 35.30 12.38
N LEU A 279 -32.36 35.04 11.71
CA LEU A 279 -32.04 35.61 10.41
C LEU A 279 -32.99 35.13 9.31
N GLN A 280 -33.39 33.85 9.32
CA GLN A 280 -34.41 33.33 8.40
C GLN A 280 -35.73 34.07 8.55
N ASN A 281 -36.17 34.30 9.79
CA ASN A 281 -37.38 35.07 10.08
C ASN A 281 -37.25 36.54 9.66
N MET A 282 -36.07 37.15 9.86
CA MET A 282 -35.80 38.52 9.41
C MET A 282 -35.87 38.62 7.88
N LEU A 283 -35.25 37.70 7.15
CA LEU A 283 -35.31 37.65 5.68
C LEU A 283 -36.74 37.47 5.19
N MET A 284 -37.50 36.52 5.76
CA MET A 284 -38.90 36.29 5.38
C MET A 284 -39.75 37.56 5.56
N ARG A 285 -39.57 38.28 6.68
CA ARG A 285 -40.27 39.55 6.91
C ARG A 285 -39.85 40.62 5.90
N ALA A 286 -38.55 40.77 5.65
CA ALA A 286 -38.02 41.76 4.71
C ALA A 286 -38.52 41.50 3.27
N VAL A 287 -38.54 40.23 2.84
CA VAL A 287 -39.11 39.80 1.56
C VAL A 287 -40.59 40.13 1.50
N ASN A 288 -41.39 39.76 2.51
CA ASN A 288 -42.83 40.04 2.51
C ASN A 288 -43.14 41.54 2.43
N VAL A 289 -42.41 42.37 3.18
CA VAL A 289 -42.54 43.83 3.12
C VAL A 289 -42.21 44.35 1.72
N LYS A 290 -41.08 43.91 1.14
CA LYS A 290 -40.64 44.38 -0.18
C LYS A 290 -41.60 43.93 -1.29
N VAL A 291 -42.06 42.69 -1.26
CA VAL A 291 -43.05 42.14 -2.20
C VAL A 291 -44.36 42.91 -2.13
N THR A 292 -44.84 43.24 -0.92
CA THR A 292 -46.04 44.07 -0.73
C THR A 292 -45.87 45.47 -1.32
N GLN A 293 -44.75 46.13 -1.01
CA GLN A 293 -44.43 47.46 -1.55
C GLN A 293 -44.38 47.46 -3.08
N LEU A 294 -43.69 46.48 -3.69
CA LEU A 294 -43.60 46.35 -5.15
C LEU A 294 -44.98 46.06 -5.77
N SER A 295 -45.79 45.21 -5.13
CA SER A 295 -47.15 44.89 -5.59
C SER A 295 -48.06 46.11 -5.60
N GLU A 296 -48.03 46.92 -4.54
CA GLU A 296 -48.80 48.16 -4.43
C GLU A 296 -48.30 49.25 -5.38
N GLN A 297 -46.98 49.42 -5.52
CA GLN A 297 -46.40 50.34 -6.49
C GLN A 297 -46.79 49.95 -7.91
N GLY A 298 -46.67 48.65 -8.27
CA GLY A 298 -47.09 48.13 -9.56
C GLY A 298 -48.57 48.36 -9.82
N GLN A 299 -49.42 48.21 -8.80
CA GLN A 299 -50.84 48.50 -8.90
C GLN A 299 -51.12 49.98 -9.18
N ARG A 300 -50.40 50.91 -8.54
CA ARG A 300 -50.52 52.35 -8.82
C ARG A 300 -50.11 52.66 -10.26
N MET A 301 -48.94 52.18 -10.69
CA MET A 301 -48.45 52.35 -12.07
C MET A 301 -49.45 51.80 -13.10
N TYR A 302 -50.07 50.66 -12.81
CA TYR A 302 -51.07 50.05 -13.68
C TYR A 302 -52.33 50.92 -13.82
N THR A 303 -52.85 51.43 -12.69
CA THR A 303 -54.02 52.32 -12.68
C THR A 303 -53.73 53.64 -13.42
N ASP A 304 -52.49 54.15 -13.33
CA ASP A 304 -52.04 55.37 -14.01
C ASP A 304 -51.73 55.15 -15.51
N GLY A 305 -51.93 53.94 -16.03
CA GLY A 305 -51.69 53.58 -17.43
C GLY A 305 -50.21 53.34 -17.78
N GLN A 306 -49.31 53.36 -16.80
CA GLN A 306 -47.88 53.09 -16.96
C GLN A 306 -47.59 51.58 -16.95
N LEU A 307 -48.07 50.89 -17.99
CA LEU A 307 -48.08 49.42 -18.05
C LEU A 307 -46.68 48.77 -17.95
N ASN A 308 -45.65 49.35 -18.58
CA ASN A 308 -44.29 48.82 -18.51
C ASN A 308 -43.74 48.84 -17.08
N SER A 309 -43.87 49.97 -16.40
CA SER A 309 -43.41 50.14 -15.02
C SER A 309 -44.17 49.22 -14.05
N ALA A 310 -45.47 49.01 -14.28
CA ALA A 310 -46.26 48.04 -13.51
C ALA A 310 -45.74 46.60 -13.67
N ILE A 311 -45.50 46.18 -14.92
CA ILE A 311 -44.96 44.86 -15.27
C ILE A 311 -43.58 44.65 -14.61
N GLU A 312 -42.67 45.60 -14.73
CA GLU A 312 -41.32 45.52 -14.14
C GLU A 312 -41.38 45.38 -12.61
N LEU A 313 -42.24 46.13 -11.92
CA LEU A 313 -42.39 46.06 -10.47
C LEU A 313 -42.96 44.71 -10.02
N TRP A 314 -43.92 44.14 -10.75
CA TRP A 314 -44.44 42.81 -10.44
C TRP A 314 -43.47 41.68 -10.78
N GLN A 315 -42.65 41.83 -11.83
CA GLN A 315 -41.55 40.90 -12.12
C GLN A 315 -40.50 40.91 -11.00
N GLN A 316 -40.12 42.09 -10.50
CA GLN A 316 -39.23 42.22 -9.34
C GLN A 316 -39.83 41.59 -8.08
N ALA A 317 -41.14 41.70 -7.87
CA ALA A 317 -41.82 41.07 -6.74
C ALA A 317 -41.84 39.54 -6.86
N LEU A 318 -42.09 38.99 -8.05
CA LEU A 318 -42.07 37.55 -8.31
C LEU A 318 -40.66 36.97 -8.28
N ALA A 319 -39.62 37.75 -8.56
CA ALA A 319 -38.24 37.31 -8.35
C ALA A 319 -37.97 37.01 -6.86
N LEU A 320 -38.60 37.76 -5.95
CA LEU A 320 -38.47 37.59 -4.50
C LEU A 320 -39.43 36.54 -3.92
N ASP A 321 -40.63 36.39 -4.50
CA ASP A 321 -41.63 35.39 -4.11
C ASP A 321 -42.25 34.74 -5.36
N PRO A 322 -41.58 33.75 -5.97
CA PRO A 322 -42.07 33.09 -7.18
C PRO A 322 -43.41 32.34 -6.98
N GLY A 323 -43.77 32.02 -5.74
CA GLY A 323 -45.01 31.33 -5.38
C GLY A 323 -46.23 32.24 -5.26
N ASN A 324 -46.09 33.56 -5.43
CA ASN A 324 -47.17 34.52 -5.22
C ASN A 324 -48.19 34.53 -6.36
N SER A 325 -49.23 33.70 -6.27
CA SER A 325 -50.27 33.60 -7.30
C SER A 325 -50.97 34.94 -7.58
N SER A 326 -51.22 35.75 -6.54
CA SER A 326 -51.87 37.06 -6.69
C SER A 326 -51.07 38.03 -7.56
N ILE A 327 -49.74 38.09 -7.39
CA ILE A 327 -48.88 38.94 -8.21
C ILE A 327 -48.73 38.35 -9.63
N SER A 328 -48.63 37.03 -9.75
CA SER A 328 -48.61 36.33 -11.04
C SER A 328 -49.84 36.67 -11.88
N ASP A 329 -51.03 36.64 -11.29
CA ASP A 329 -52.29 36.98 -11.97
C ASP A 329 -52.36 38.47 -12.36
N LYS A 330 -51.81 39.37 -11.54
CA LYS A 330 -51.72 40.80 -11.87
C LYS A 330 -50.78 41.04 -13.05
N LEU A 331 -49.59 40.42 -13.02
CA LEU A 331 -48.61 40.50 -14.10
C LEU A 331 -49.21 39.99 -15.41
N HIS A 332 -49.82 38.80 -15.40
CA HIS A 332 -50.42 38.20 -16.59
C HIS A 332 -51.50 39.10 -17.21
N ARG A 333 -52.41 39.65 -16.38
CA ARG A 333 -53.45 40.58 -16.85
C ARG A 333 -52.87 41.83 -17.49
N ALA A 334 -51.82 42.38 -16.91
CA ALA A 334 -51.19 43.58 -17.45
C ALA A 334 -50.41 43.33 -18.73
N GLU A 335 -49.75 42.19 -18.86
CA GLU A 335 -49.11 41.75 -20.11
C GLU A 335 -50.15 41.56 -21.23
N LEU A 336 -51.29 40.92 -20.94
CA LEU A 336 -52.39 40.77 -21.90
C LEU A 336 -52.99 42.12 -22.31
N PHE A 337 -53.26 42.99 -21.33
CA PHE A 337 -53.80 44.32 -21.59
C PHE A 337 -52.84 45.14 -22.46
N LYS A 338 -51.53 45.12 -22.12
CA LYS A 338 -50.49 45.78 -22.91
C LYS A 338 -50.42 45.23 -24.34
N ALA A 339 -50.43 43.91 -24.52
CA ALA A 339 -50.36 43.30 -25.85
C ALA A 339 -51.56 43.70 -26.73
N ASN A 340 -52.75 43.80 -26.14
CA ASN A 340 -53.95 44.27 -26.84
C ASN A 340 -53.88 45.77 -27.15
N TYR A 341 -53.43 46.58 -26.18
CA TYR A 341 -53.24 48.02 -26.36
C TYR A 341 -52.23 48.33 -27.47
N ASP A 342 -51.10 47.63 -27.51
CA ASP A 342 -50.07 47.80 -28.55
C ASP A 342 -50.58 47.40 -29.94
N LYS A 343 -51.40 46.35 -30.04
CA LYS A 343 -52.03 45.92 -31.32
C LYS A 343 -52.97 46.99 -31.86
N LEU A 344 -53.74 47.66 -31.00
CA LEU A 344 -54.67 48.73 -31.39
C LEU A 344 -53.95 50.04 -31.76
N ARG A 345 -52.69 50.20 -31.34
CA ARG A 345 -51.89 51.40 -31.55
C ARG A 345 -50.85 51.27 -32.68
N ARG A 346 -50.73 50.08 -33.29
CA ARG A 346 -50.01 49.86 -34.54
C ARG A 346 -50.94 50.28 -35.71
N PRO A 347 -50.56 51.29 -36.52
CA PRO A 347 -51.39 51.80 -37.61
C PRO A 347 -51.65 50.76 -38.70
#